data_AF-X1CBL9-F1
#
_entry.id   AF-X1CBL9-F1
#
_cell.length_a   1.000
_cell.length_b   1.000
_cell.length_c   1.000
_cell.angle_alpha   90.00
_cell.angle_beta   90.00
_cell.angle_gamma   90.00
#
_symmetry.space_group_name_H-M   'P 1'
#
loop_
_entity.id
_entity.type
_entity.pdbx_description
1 polymer ?
#
loop_
_entity_poly.entity_id
_entity_poly.type
_entity_poly.pdbx_seq_one_letter_code
_entity_poly.pdbx_strand_id
1 'polypeptide(L)'
;MKGAWVAIIGIDLLQKLILQLRPAACDARQAQQVYEQSVKRWTQAVENRKNFSQLRELMSAIADEFAAVELDPTKVGQKPRIGIVGEIYVRSHPFANMDIIARLEELGAVCDLASLAEWIYYTNFTRSRMARRRGQFRNWLTNVAQDYLQHKLEKMLAKPLERRFGKLAEGPIDHVIELARPYLHHSF
;
A
#
# COMPACT_ATOMS: atom_id res chain seq x y z
N MET A 1 4.87 -16.96 8.35
CA MET A 1 4.93 -15.54 7.94
C MET A 1 4.16 -15.21 6.64
N LYS A 2 3.97 -16.13 5.68
CA LYS A 2 3.23 -15.84 4.42
C LYS A 2 1.81 -15.30 4.62
N GLY A 3 1.04 -15.85 5.57
CA GLY A 3 -0.34 -15.41 5.85
C GLY A 3 -0.42 -13.97 6.37
N ALA A 4 0.42 -13.62 7.34
CA ALA A 4 0.49 -12.25 7.88
C ALA A 4 0.89 -11.23 6.80
N TRP A 5 1.87 -11.59 5.96
CA TRP A 5 2.27 -10.74 4.84
C TRP A 5 1.13 -10.47 3.85
N VAL A 6 0.41 -11.51 3.46
CA VAL A 6 -0.76 -11.38 2.58
C VAL A 6 -1.85 -10.52 3.21
N ALA A 7 -2.11 -10.70 4.51
CA ALA A 7 -3.09 -9.89 5.23
C ALA A 7 -2.76 -8.39 5.18
N ILE A 8 -1.50 -8.05 5.47
CA ILE A 8 -0.98 -6.67 5.46
C ILE A 8 -1.12 -6.04 4.07
N ILE A 9 -0.63 -6.70 3.02
CA ILE A 9 -0.68 -6.16 1.66
C ILE A 9 -2.11 -5.83 1.24
N GLY A 10 -3.07 -6.71 1.56
CA GLY A 10 -4.44 -6.46 1.13
C GLY A 10 -5.01 -5.19 1.75
N ILE A 11 -4.71 -4.90 3.02
CA ILE A 11 -5.09 -3.64 3.66
C ILE A 11 -4.35 -2.46 3.03
N ASP A 12 -3.03 -2.57 2.82
CA ASP A 12 -2.24 -1.49 2.20
C ASP A 12 -2.78 -1.12 0.80
N LEU A 13 -3.12 -2.12 -0.03
CA LEU A 13 -3.67 -1.90 -1.37
C LEU A 13 -5.05 -1.23 -1.32
N LEU A 14 -5.92 -1.68 -0.42
CA LEU A 14 -7.24 -1.07 -0.22
C LEU A 14 -7.12 0.38 0.25
N GLN A 15 -6.19 0.65 1.17
CA GLN A 15 -5.95 1.98 1.70
C GLN A 15 -5.44 2.94 0.61
N LYS A 16 -4.47 2.52 -0.20
CA LYS A 16 -4.01 3.31 -1.35
C LYS A 16 -5.13 3.60 -2.33
N LEU A 17 -5.98 2.61 -2.59
CA LEU A 17 -7.09 2.75 -3.53
C LEU A 17 -8.13 3.77 -3.04
N ILE A 18 -8.55 3.71 -1.77
CA ILE A 18 -9.52 4.68 -1.26
C ILE A 18 -8.96 6.11 -1.24
N LEU A 19 -7.68 6.30 -0.86
CA LEU A 19 -7.03 7.61 -0.86
C LEU A 19 -6.94 8.22 -2.27
N GLN A 20 -6.78 7.38 -3.29
CA GLN A 20 -6.77 7.82 -4.68
C GLN A 20 -8.17 8.20 -5.18
N LEU A 21 -9.21 7.42 -4.84
CA LEU A 21 -10.55 7.57 -5.42
C LEU A 21 -11.45 8.54 -4.66
N ARG A 22 -11.42 8.52 -3.32
CA ARG A 22 -12.34 9.31 -2.48
C ARG A 22 -12.35 10.81 -2.80
N PRO A 23 -11.20 11.46 -3.10
CA PRO A 23 -11.22 12.88 -3.48
C PRO A 23 -11.96 13.15 -4.79
N ALA A 24 -11.96 12.21 -5.74
CA ALA A 24 -12.60 12.37 -7.03
C ALA A 24 -14.03 11.79 -7.08
N ALA A 25 -14.50 11.13 -6.01
CA ALA A 25 -15.83 10.53 -5.97
C ALA A 25 -16.94 11.60 -6.02
N CYS A 26 -18.01 11.32 -6.76
CA CYS A 26 -19.24 12.12 -6.72
C CYS A 26 -19.88 12.07 -5.31
N ASP A 27 -19.86 10.88 -4.69
CA ASP A 27 -20.26 10.65 -3.30
C ASP A 27 -19.09 10.02 -2.51
N ALA A 28 -18.39 10.86 -1.73
CA ALA A 28 -17.27 10.42 -0.90
C ALA A 28 -17.71 9.44 0.21
N ARG A 29 -18.95 9.53 0.69
CA ARG A 29 -19.50 8.62 1.70
C ARG A 29 -19.75 7.24 1.10
N GLN A 30 -20.28 7.17 -0.11
CA GLN A 30 -20.42 5.92 -0.84
C GLN A 30 -19.06 5.25 -1.06
N ALA A 31 -18.05 6.00 -1.52
CA ALA A 31 -16.69 5.48 -1.69
C ALA A 31 -16.11 4.93 -0.37
N GLN A 32 -16.33 5.65 0.74
CA GLN A 32 -15.92 5.22 2.07
C GLN A 32 -16.62 3.92 2.50
N GLN A 33 -17.91 3.77 2.23
CA GLN A 33 -18.66 2.54 2.54
C GLN A 33 -18.12 1.33 1.76
N VAL A 34 -17.79 1.49 0.48
CA VAL A 34 -17.17 0.43 -0.33
C VAL A 34 -15.83 0.00 0.27
N TYR A 35 -15.02 0.95 0.72
CA TYR A 35 -13.76 0.67 1.41
C TYR A 35 -13.95 -0.12 2.71
N GLU A 36 -14.85 0.33 3.58
CA GLU A 36 -15.12 -0.34 4.87
C GLU A 36 -15.62 -1.76 4.68
N GLN A 37 -16.52 -1.98 3.71
CA GLN A 37 -17.01 -3.32 3.36
C GLN A 37 -15.90 -4.20 2.79
N SER A 38 -15.02 -3.63 1.95
CA SER A 38 -13.87 -4.33 1.38
C SER A 38 -12.89 -4.78 2.46
N VAL A 39 -12.54 -3.88 3.40
CA VAL A 39 -11.70 -4.19 4.56
C VAL A 39 -12.33 -5.31 5.39
N LYS A 40 -13.62 -5.21 5.70
CA LYS A 40 -14.34 -6.26 6.47
C LYS A 40 -14.26 -7.62 5.78
N ARG A 41 -14.55 -7.68 4.47
CA ARG A 41 -14.51 -8.92 3.68
C ARG A 41 -13.10 -9.49 3.57
N TRP A 42 -12.10 -8.63 3.41
CA TRP A 42 -10.69 -9.02 3.39
C TRP A 42 -10.27 -9.64 4.72
N THR A 43 -10.56 -8.97 5.84
CA THR A 43 -10.26 -9.46 7.19
C THR A 43 -10.91 -10.82 7.44
N GLN A 44 -12.21 -10.95 7.13
CA GLN A 44 -12.92 -12.23 7.26
C GLN A 44 -12.32 -13.33 6.37
N ALA A 45 -11.87 -13.01 5.16
CA ALA A 45 -11.23 -13.99 4.29
C ALA A 45 -9.88 -14.48 4.85
N VAL A 46 -9.11 -13.58 5.45
CA VAL A 46 -7.85 -13.90 6.13
C VAL A 46 -8.10 -14.75 7.38
N GLU A 47 -9.06 -14.36 8.23
CA GLU A 47 -9.42 -15.09 9.45
C GLU A 47 -9.90 -16.52 9.15
N ASN A 48 -10.70 -16.67 8.09
CA ASN A 48 -11.16 -17.97 7.60
C ASN A 48 -10.10 -18.75 6.82
N ARG A 49 -8.84 -18.27 6.80
CA ARG A 49 -7.69 -18.91 6.15
C ARG A 49 -7.93 -19.27 4.68
N LYS A 50 -8.64 -18.41 3.94
CA LYS A 50 -8.82 -18.58 2.50
C LYS A 50 -7.45 -18.69 1.81
N ASN A 51 -7.36 -19.55 0.81
CA ASN A 51 -6.12 -19.73 0.08
C ASN A 51 -5.82 -18.52 -0.82
N PHE A 52 -4.60 -18.45 -1.34
CA PHE A 52 -4.15 -17.28 -2.12
C PHE A 52 -4.96 -17.04 -3.41
N SER A 53 -5.48 -18.10 -4.06
CA SER A 53 -6.33 -17.92 -5.26
C SER A 53 -7.65 -17.24 -4.89
N GLN A 54 -8.28 -17.72 -3.81
CA GLN A 54 -9.53 -17.15 -3.30
C GLN A 54 -9.36 -15.70 -2.85
N LEU A 55 -8.21 -15.35 -2.25
CA LEU A 55 -7.90 -13.97 -1.87
C LEU A 55 -7.70 -13.08 -3.11
N ARG A 56 -7.05 -13.59 -4.16
CA ARG A 56 -6.91 -12.86 -5.42
C ARG A 56 -8.26 -12.67 -6.13
N GLU A 57 -9.13 -13.67 -6.11
CA GLU A 57 -10.50 -13.57 -6.63
C GLU A 57 -11.31 -12.53 -5.86
N LEU A 58 -11.20 -12.54 -4.52
CA LEU A 58 -11.81 -11.50 -3.68
C LEU A 58 -11.29 -10.10 -4.04
N MET A 59 -9.97 -9.95 -4.24
CA MET A 59 -9.40 -8.66 -4.64
C MET A 59 -9.89 -8.21 -6.03
N SER A 60 -10.16 -9.15 -6.94
CA SER A 60 -10.80 -8.84 -8.23
C SER A 60 -12.23 -8.36 -8.06
N ALA A 61 -13.04 -9.02 -7.21
CA ALA A 61 -14.41 -8.59 -6.94
C ALA A 61 -14.45 -7.19 -6.29
N ILE A 62 -13.55 -6.94 -5.34
CA ILE A 62 -13.35 -5.62 -4.73
C ILE A 62 -12.98 -4.57 -5.81
N ALA A 63 -12.09 -4.91 -6.74
CA ALA A 63 -11.73 -4.00 -7.83
C ALA A 63 -12.94 -3.61 -8.69
N ASP A 64 -13.85 -4.56 -8.93
CA ASP A 64 -15.09 -4.32 -9.67
C ASP A 64 -16.05 -3.42 -8.88
N GLU A 65 -16.16 -3.61 -7.57
CA GLU A 65 -16.97 -2.77 -6.68
C GLU A 65 -16.46 -1.33 -6.60
N PHE A 66 -15.14 -1.14 -6.47
CA PHE A 66 -14.54 0.20 -6.53
C PHE A 66 -14.72 0.88 -7.89
N ALA A 67 -14.77 0.11 -8.97
CA ALA A 67 -14.96 0.66 -10.31
C ALA A 67 -16.40 1.12 -10.57
N ALA A 68 -17.35 0.68 -9.74
CA ALA A 68 -18.73 1.16 -9.75
C ALA A 68 -18.91 2.48 -8.98
N VAL A 69 -17.89 2.96 -8.26
CA VAL A 69 -17.92 4.28 -7.62
C VAL A 69 -17.88 5.35 -8.71
N GLU A 70 -18.92 6.18 -8.76
CA GLU A 70 -18.98 7.29 -9.71
C GLU A 70 -17.95 8.35 -9.37
N LEU A 71 -17.10 8.69 -10.35
CA LEU A 71 -16.09 9.73 -10.23
C LEU A 71 -16.51 10.97 -11.00
N ASP A 72 -16.25 12.13 -10.43
CA ASP A 72 -16.45 13.43 -11.04
C ASP A 72 -15.30 13.68 -12.04
N PRO A 73 -15.55 13.66 -13.36
CA PRO A 73 -14.49 13.79 -14.37
C PRO A 73 -13.75 15.12 -14.28
N THR A 74 -14.38 16.16 -13.72
CA THR A 74 -13.74 17.47 -13.54
C THR A 74 -12.69 17.46 -12.44
N LYS A 75 -12.77 16.52 -11.48
CA LYS A 75 -11.83 16.39 -10.35
C LYS A 75 -10.70 15.42 -10.63
N VAL A 76 -10.88 14.49 -11.59
CA VAL A 76 -9.87 13.49 -11.93
C VAL A 76 -8.63 14.17 -12.51
N GLY A 77 -7.46 13.90 -11.93
CA GLY A 77 -6.16 14.38 -12.42
C GLY A 77 -5.86 15.87 -12.21
N GLN A 78 -6.80 16.65 -11.67
CA GLN A 78 -6.59 18.09 -11.39
C GLN A 78 -6.12 18.37 -9.96
N LYS A 79 -6.25 17.39 -9.07
CA LYS A 79 -6.00 17.54 -7.64
C LYS A 79 -4.50 17.43 -7.30
N PRO A 80 -3.96 18.33 -6.45
CA PRO A 80 -2.58 18.22 -6.01
C PRO A 80 -2.38 16.92 -5.23
N ARG A 81 -1.29 16.22 -5.51
CA ARG A 81 -0.91 15.01 -4.78
C ARG A 81 0.04 15.36 -3.63
N ILE A 82 -0.34 15.02 -2.41
CA ILE A 82 0.38 15.38 -1.19
C ILE A 82 0.88 14.11 -0.51
N GLY A 83 2.20 13.97 -0.36
CA GLY A 83 2.80 12.90 0.42
C GLY A 83 2.80 13.23 1.92
N ILE A 84 2.24 12.36 2.75
CA ILE A 84 2.28 12.51 4.22
C ILE A 84 3.48 11.75 4.77
N VAL A 85 4.45 12.50 5.29
CA VAL A 85 5.70 11.96 5.86
C VAL A 85 5.69 12.16 7.36
N GLY A 86 6.14 11.14 8.10
CA GLY A 86 6.20 11.17 9.55
C GLY A 86 6.36 9.77 10.13
N GLU A 87 6.27 9.70 11.46
CA GLU A 87 6.27 8.44 12.20
C GLU A 87 5.05 7.57 11.78
N ILE A 88 5.25 6.25 11.70
CA ILE A 88 4.32 5.30 11.07
C ILE A 88 2.98 5.25 11.80
N TYR A 89 2.99 5.29 13.14
CA TYR A 89 1.76 5.31 13.93
C TYR A 89 1.04 6.65 13.79
N VAL A 90 1.76 7.77 13.97
CA VAL A 90 1.16 9.11 13.90
C VAL A 90 0.50 9.33 12.55
N ARG A 91 1.20 9.08 11.44
CA ARG A 91 0.65 9.33 10.09
C ARG A 91 -0.56 8.47 9.75
N SER A 92 -0.63 7.25 10.28
CA SER A 92 -1.65 6.25 9.94
C SER A 92 -2.89 6.32 10.81
N HIS A 93 -2.82 6.91 12.00
CA HIS A 93 -3.91 6.94 12.96
C HIS A 93 -4.67 8.29 12.92
N PRO A 94 -5.96 8.33 12.52
CA PRO A 94 -6.69 9.59 12.32
C PRO A 94 -6.69 10.51 13.55
N PHE A 95 -6.90 9.95 14.73
CA PHE A 95 -6.83 10.73 15.98
C PHE A 95 -5.44 11.33 16.24
N ALA A 96 -4.36 10.59 15.94
CA ALA A 96 -2.99 11.04 16.22
C ALA A 96 -2.51 12.07 15.20
N ASN A 97 -2.95 11.97 13.94
CA ASN A 97 -2.65 12.96 12.90
C ASN A 97 -3.65 14.12 12.85
N MET A 98 -4.58 14.24 13.81
CA MET A 98 -5.62 15.26 13.85
C MET A 98 -6.47 15.33 12.58
N ASP A 99 -6.77 14.16 12.00
CA ASP A 99 -7.53 13.98 10.77
C ASP A 99 -6.97 14.74 9.55
N ILE A 100 -5.64 14.89 9.48
CA ILE A 100 -4.99 15.68 8.43
C ILE A 100 -5.36 15.23 7.02
N ILE A 101 -5.51 13.91 6.81
CA ILE A 101 -5.90 13.35 5.50
C ILE A 101 -7.28 13.86 5.10
N ALA A 102 -8.29 13.75 5.98
CA ALA A 102 -9.64 14.21 5.69
C ALA A 102 -9.68 15.71 5.40
N ARG A 103 -8.96 16.52 6.19
CA ARG A 103 -8.85 17.97 5.97
C ARG A 103 -8.21 18.33 4.64
N LEU A 104 -7.17 17.60 4.22
CA LEU A 104 -6.54 17.81 2.91
C LEU A 104 -7.46 17.39 1.77
N GLU A 105 -8.22 16.31 1.93
CA GLU A 105 -9.20 15.86 0.93
C GLU A 105 -10.36 16.85 0.76
N GLU A 106 -10.83 17.47 1.85
CA GLU A 106 -11.81 18.57 1.85
C GLU A 106 -11.32 19.78 1.04
N LEU A 107 -10.01 20.07 1.12
CA LEU A 107 -9.34 21.09 0.30
C LEU A 107 -9.09 20.63 -1.15
N GLY A 108 -9.48 19.41 -1.49
CA GLY A 108 -9.36 18.86 -2.83
C GLY A 108 -8.01 18.23 -3.13
N ALA A 109 -7.19 17.87 -2.14
CA ALA A 109 -5.96 17.14 -2.38
C ALA A 109 -6.18 15.63 -2.48
N VAL A 110 -5.23 14.95 -3.13
CA VAL A 110 -5.08 13.49 -3.07
C VAL A 110 -3.90 13.19 -2.16
N CYS A 111 -4.14 12.45 -1.08
CA CYS A 111 -3.07 12.08 -0.15
C CYS A 111 -2.40 10.78 -0.58
N ASP A 112 -1.08 10.69 -0.35
CA ASP A 112 -0.31 9.46 -0.50
C ASP A 112 0.55 9.24 0.74
N LEU A 113 0.68 7.98 1.16
CA LEU A 113 1.40 7.61 2.36
C LEU A 113 2.21 6.34 2.10
N ALA A 114 3.42 6.32 2.67
CA ALA A 114 4.24 5.11 2.70
C ALA A 114 3.47 3.99 3.42
N SER A 115 3.34 2.84 2.77
CA SER A 115 2.59 1.69 3.30
C SER A 115 3.37 0.94 4.39
N LEU A 116 2.71 -0.01 5.07
CA LEU A 116 3.44 -0.92 5.95
C LEU A 116 4.34 -1.87 5.17
N ALA A 117 3.92 -2.29 3.96
CA ALA A 117 4.72 -3.07 3.03
C ALA A 117 6.05 -2.38 2.69
N GLU A 118 6.05 -1.07 2.42
CA GLU A 118 7.27 -0.29 2.15
C GLU A 118 8.27 -0.38 3.30
N TRP A 119 7.80 -0.22 4.54
CA TRP A 119 8.65 -0.38 5.72
C TRP A 119 9.23 -1.80 5.82
N ILE A 120 8.44 -2.83 5.56
CA ILE A 120 8.92 -4.22 5.56
C ILE A 120 10.00 -4.41 4.47
N TYR A 121 9.82 -3.88 3.27
CA TYR A 121 10.83 -3.92 2.22
C TYR A 121 12.11 -3.18 2.62
N TYR A 122 11.99 -2.03 3.29
CA TYR A 122 13.14 -1.32 3.82
C TYR A 122 13.91 -2.14 4.87
N THR A 123 13.21 -2.85 5.76
CA THR A 123 13.87 -3.75 6.71
C THR A 123 14.56 -4.92 6.02
N ASN A 124 13.97 -5.49 4.97
CA ASN A 124 14.59 -6.56 4.17
C ASN A 124 15.86 -6.07 3.47
N PHE A 125 15.81 -4.88 2.88
CA PHE A 125 16.95 -4.23 2.24
C PHE A 125 18.10 -4.06 3.26
N THR A 126 17.80 -3.48 4.42
CA THR A 126 18.79 -3.24 5.48
C THR A 126 19.36 -4.56 6.02
N ARG A 127 18.51 -5.56 6.26
CA ARG A 127 18.90 -6.91 6.70
C ARG A 127 19.84 -7.58 5.70
N SER A 128 19.53 -7.47 4.40
CA SER A 128 20.35 -8.01 3.31
C SER A 128 21.70 -7.30 3.21
N ARG A 129 21.72 -5.97 3.32
CA ARG A 129 22.94 -5.16 3.33
C ARG A 129 23.85 -5.53 4.49
N MET A 130 23.30 -5.70 5.69
CA MET A 130 24.07 -6.13 6.88
C MET A 130 24.60 -7.55 6.74
N ALA A 131 23.79 -8.50 6.26
CA ALA A 131 24.22 -9.88 6.04
C ALA A 131 25.39 -9.95 5.05
N ARG A 132 25.33 -9.17 3.97
CA ARG A 132 26.42 -9.07 2.99
C ARG A 132 27.70 -8.47 3.62
N ARG A 133 27.59 -7.39 4.39
CA ARG A 133 28.74 -6.78 5.09
C ARG A 133 29.40 -7.71 6.10
N ARG A 134 28.62 -8.58 6.75
CA ARG A 134 29.11 -9.57 7.74
C ARG A 134 29.57 -10.89 7.12
N GLY A 135 29.59 -11.02 5.78
CA GLY A 135 29.94 -12.27 5.10
C GLY A 135 28.94 -13.42 5.32
N GLN A 136 27.72 -13.13 5.78
CA GLN A 136 26.70 -14.12 6.10
C GLN A 136 25.89 -14.51 4.84
N PHE A 137 26.54 -15.23 3.91
CA PHE A 137 25.97 -15.53 2.60
C PHE A 137 24.63 -16.28 2.64
N ARG A 138 24.49 -17.26 3.55
CA ARG A 138 23.23 -18.01 3.75
C ARG A 138 22.07 -17.08 4.12
N ASN A 139 22.28 -16.23 5.12
CA ASN A 139 21.27 -15.26 5.57
C ASN A 139 20.93 -14.29 4.45
N TRP A 140 21.94 -13.79 3.73
CA TRP A 140 21.73 -12.91 2.59
C TRP A 140 20.84 -13.55 1.51
N LEU A 141 21.13 -14.78 1.09
CA LEU A 141 20.31 -15.52 0.13
C LEU A 141 18.87 -15.71 0.60
N THR A 142 18.67 -16.11 1.86
CA THR A 142 17.33 -16.28 2.44
C THR A 142 16.55 -14.97 2.42
N ASN A 143 17.19 -13.84 2.71
CA ASN A 143 16.54 -12.53 2.69
C ASN A 143 16.12 -12.13 1.27
N VAL A 144 17.00 -12.32 0.29
CA VAL A 144 16.72 -12.01 -1.12
C VAL A 144 15.56 -12.87 -1.63
N ALA A 145 15.55 -14.16 -1.33
CA ALA A 145 14.46 -15.06 -1.72
C ALA A 145 13.13 -14.68 -1.06
N GLN A 146 13.16 -14.31 0.23
CA GLN A 146 11.99 -13.83 0.96
C GLN A 146 11.45 -12.53 0.35
N ASP A 147 12.32 -11.56 0.10
CA ASP A 147 11.97 -10.26 -0.47
C ASP A 147 11.35 -10.40 -1.87
N TYR A 148 11.94 -11.25 -2.72
CA TYR A 148 11.39 -11.57 -4.03
C TYR A 148 10.00 -12.20 -3.94
N LEU A 149 9.80 -13.16 -3.02
CA LEU A 149 8.48 -13.77 -2.81
C LEU A 149 7.46 -12.75 -2.31
N GLN A 150 7.87 -11.84 -1.42
CA GLN A 150 6.99 -10.80 -0.88
C GLN A 150 6.48 -9.86 -1.98
N HIS A 151 7.38 -9.31 -2.80
CA HIS A 151 7.03 -8.48 -3.97
C HIS A 151 6.19 -9.25 -4.99
N LYS A 152 6.49 -10.53 -5.23
CA LYS A 152 5.70 -11.34 -6.17
C LYS A 152 4.26 -11.51 -5.68
N LEU A 153 4.06 -11.80 -4.39
CA LEU A 153 2.73 -11.93 -3.82
C LEU A 153 1.97 -10.60 -3.85
N GLU A 154 2.64 -9.49 -3.54
CA GLU A 154 2.04 -8.15 -3.64
C GLU A 154 1.56 -7.86 -5.06
N LYS A 155 2.44 -7.99 -6.06
CA LYS A 155 2.09 -7.75 -7.47
C LYS A 155 0.93 -8.64 -7.94
N MET A 156 0.87 -9.89 -7.48
CA MET A 156 -0.23 -10.79 -7.82
C MET A 156 -1.58 -10.36 -7.23
N LEU A 157 -1.59 -9.78 -6.01
CA LEU A 157 -2.79 -9.21 -5.40
C LEU A 157 -3.13 -7.82 -5.94
N ALA A 158 -2.13 -7.02 -6.27
CA ALA A 158 -2.32 -5.67 -6.83
C ALA A 158 -2.88 -5.73 -8.26
N LYS A 159 -2.47 -6.72 -9.07
CA LYS A 159 -2.80 -6.80 -10.50
C LYS A 159 -4.27 -6.56 -10.87
N PRO A 160 -5.29 -7.11 -10.19
CA PRO A 160 -6.69 -6.81 -10.49
C PRO A 160 -7.06 -5.33 -10.29
N LEU A 161 -6.53 -4.71 -9.22
CA LEU A 161 -6.74 -3.29 -8.93
C LEU A 161 -5.96 -2.42 -9.93
N GLU A 162 -4.68 -2.73 -10.17
CA GLU A 162 -3.82 -1.91 -11.01
C GLU A 162 -4.28 -1.83 -12.47
N ARG A 163 -4.93 -2.88 -12.96
CA ARG A 163 -5.57 -2.89 -14.28
C ARG A 163 -6.63 -1.79 -14.45
N ARG A 164 -7.29 -1.38 -13.36
CA ARG A 164 -8.37 -0.40 -13.37
C ARG A 164 -7.93 0.97 -12.88
N PHE A 165 -7.03 1.02 -11.90
CA PHE A 165 -6.72 2.25 -11.16
C PHE A 165 -5.27 2.73 -11.31
N GLY A 166 -4.43 2.01 -12.04
CA GLY A 166 -3.01 2.33 -12.18
C GLY A 166 -2.15 1.74 -11.07
N LYS A 167 -0.88 2.13 -11.00
CA LYS A 167 0.12 1.49 -10.13
C LYS A 167 -0.20 1.69 -8.63
N LEU A 168 -0.25 0.59 -7.88
CA LEU A 168 -0.50 0.56 -6.44
C LEU A 168 0.58 -0.20 -5.67
N ALA A 169 1.16 -1.25 -6.28
CA ALA A 169 2.23 -2.02 -5.66
C ALA A 169 3.48 -1.17 -5.45
N GLU A 170 4.21 -1.45 -4.38
CA GLU A 170 5.39 -0.70 -4.03
C GLU A 170 6.48 -0.74 -5.10
N GLY A 171 7.24 0.36 -5.15
CA GLY A 171 8.48 0.45 -5.92
C GLY A 171 9.64 -0.27 -5.24
N PRO A 172 10.74 -0.49 -5.98
CA PRO A 172 11.96 -1.03 -5.39
C PRO A 172 12.54 -0.03 -4.39
N ILE A 173 12.87 -0.49 -3.18
CA ILE A 173 13.46 0.35 -2.13
C ILE A 173 14.80 0.94 -2.54
N ASP A 174 15.61 0.22 -3.33
CA ASP A 174 16.88 0.74 -3.84
C ASP A 174 16.72 2.09 -4.56
N HIS A 175 15.62 2.26 -5.30
CA HIS A 175 15.32 3.50 -6.00
C HIS A 175 14.99 4.64 -5.02
N VAL A 176 14.23 4.36 -3.95
CA VAL A 176 13.93 5.34 -2.91
C VAL A 176 15.22 5.79 -2.20
N ILE A 177 16.12 4.86 -1.89
CA ILE A 177 17.42 5.16 -1.27
C ILE A 177 18.32 5.97 -2.21
N GLU A 178 18.29 5.68 -3.51
CA GLU A 178 19.03 6.45 -4.52
C GLU A 178 18.52 7.89 -4.61
N LEU A 179 17.21 8.10 -4.61
CA LEU A 179 16.60 9.43 -4.58
C LEU A 179 16.95 10.21 -3.30
N ALA A 180 17.10 9.51 -2.18
CA ALA A 180 17.47 10.12 -0.91
C ALA A 180 18.97 10.47 -0.79
N ARG A 181 19.83 9.97 -1.70
CA ARG A 181 21.29 10.11 -1.64
C ARG A 181 21.81 11.54 -1.46
N PRO A 182 21.21 12.59 -2.05
CA PRO A 182 21.65 13.97 -1.82
C PRO A 182 21.45 14.47 -0.38
N TYR A 183 20.53 13.86 0.37
CA TYR A 183 20.11 14.30 1.71
C TYR A 183 20.56 13.33 2.81
N LEU A 184 20.65 12.04 2.50
CA LEU A 184 20.99 10.97 3.44
C LEU A 184 22.10 10.11 2.85
N HIS A 185 23.20 9.99 3.60
CA HIS A 185 24.28 9.09 3.21
C HIS A 185 23.79 7.63 3.28
N HIS A 186 24.17 6.82 2.30
CA HIS A 186 23.75 5.42 2.18
C HIS A 186 24.16 4.52 3.38
N SER A 187 24.97 5.01 4.33
CA SER A 187 25.35 4.28 5.54
C SER A 187 24.40 4.50 6.73
N PHE A 188 23.49 5.47 6.63
CA PHE A 188 22.38 5.63 7.59
C PHE A 188 21.42 4.43 7.50
#